data_AF-A0A1J1LQB2-F1
#
_entry.id   AF-A0A1J1LQB2-F1
#
_cell.length_a   1.000
_cell.length_b   1.000
_cell.length_c   1.000
_cell.angle_alpha   90.00
_cell.angle_beta   90.00
_cell.angle_gamma   90.00
#
_symmetry.space_group_name_H-M   'P 1'
#
loop_
_entity.id
_entity.type
_entity.pdbx_description
1 polymer ?
#
loop_
_entity_poly.entity_id
_entity_poly.type
_entity_poly.pdbx_seq_one_letter_code
_entity_poly.pdbx_strand_id
1 'polypeptide(L)'
;MVNSDPLTIAETAIAEFERSKVPGVWTGLNKQQIIAEMRSRLLNPFNINQGSQPFCGPAAIIFELARKQPTAYIQLCRNLFQIGGFHTQTNRWIPSPIYLQQSPVNVKIPQVDWMVLSTLRESENLIFSVDPNAPQLFRNLAGITKPWEIGGWTQEILGYQTIHYNYAYLFGDLEAIQKANQIVKSGGVAFALINDLGLLLNKPSVFSYPSHWVALLDELNIDYNKNMIEFNLFTWGKEMQITIDLTIFKTHFWEVVTGI
;
A
#
# COMPACT_ATOMS: atom_id res chain seq x y z
N MET A 1 -13.52 22.90 -22.39
CA MET A 1 -13.42 22.51 -20.96
C MET A 1 -11.95 22.47 -20.63
N VAL A 2 -11.48 23.28 -19.66
CA VAL A 2 -10.09 23.22 -19.21
C VAL A 2 -9.96 21.92 -18.42
N ASN A 3 -9.20 20.95 -18.93
CA ASN A 3 -8.80 19.78 -18.14
C ASN A 3 -7.87 20.30 -17.04
N SER A 4 -8.42 20.56 -15.86
CA SER A 4 -7.65 20.90 -14.68
C SER A 4 -6.80 19.70 -14.27
N ASP A 5 -5.51 19.96 -14.07
CA ASP A 5 -4.52 19.00 -13.58
C ASP A 5 -5.03 18.26 -12.31
N PRO A 6 -4.95 16.91 -12.24
CA PRO A 6 -5.37 16.13 -11.08
C PRO A 6 -4.83 16.62 -9.73
N LEU A 7 -3.60 17.16 -9.68
CA LEU A 7 -3.03 17.72 -8.45
C LEU A 7 -3.76 19.00 -8.03
N THR A 8 -4.12 19.85 -8.99
CA THR A 8 -4.91 21.07 -8.73
C THR A 8 -6.30 20.74 -8.19
N ILE A 9 -6.95 19.69 -8.71
CA ILE A 9 -8.24 19.21 -8.19
C ILE A 9 -8.09 18.69 -6.76
N ALA A 10 -7.05 17.89 -6.50
CA ALA A 10 -6.77 17.37 -5.16
C ALA A 10 -6.48 18.49 -4.15
N GLU A 11 -5.69 19.51 -4.50
CA GLU A 11 -5.43 20.66 -3.63
C GLU A 11 -6.71 21.47 -3.37
N THR A 12 -7.59 21.60 -4.36
CA THR A 12 -8.90 22.24 -4.18
C THR A 12 -9.74 21.47 -3.15
N ALA A 13 -9.75 20.13 -3.23
CA ALA A 13 -10.45 19.28 -2.25
C ALA A 13 -9.85 19.40 -0.83
N ILE A 14 -8.52 19.56 -0.70
CA ILE A 14 -7.88 19.87 0.59
C ILE A 14 -8.34 21.23 1.11
N ALA A 15 -8.34 22.27 0.27
CA ALA A 15 -8.78 23.61 0.66
C ALA A 15 -10.28 23.67 1.05
N GLU A 16 -11.12 22.85 0.44
CA GLU A 16 -12.51 22.64 0.88
C GLU A 16 -12.59 21.96 2.24
N PHE A 17 -11.79 20.90 2.47
CA PHE A 17 -11.73 20.24 3.76
C PHE A 17 -11.25 21.20 4.86
N GLU A 18 -10.23 22.02 4.59
CA GLU A 18 -9.72 23.05 5.50
C GLU A 18 -10.82 24.02 5.94
N ARG A 19 -11.62 24.53 4.99
CA ARG A 19 -12.74 25.45 5.23
C ARG A 19 -13.95 24.78 5.90
N SER A 20 -14.08 23.45 5.82
CA SER A 20 -15.23 22.73 6.39
C SER A 20 -15.31 22.88 7.91
N LYS A 21 -16.51 23.20 8.42
CA LYS A 21 -16.81 23.31 9.86
C LYS A 21 -17.26 21.99 10.51
N VAL A 22 -17.46 20.93 9.72
CA VAL A 22 -17.81 19.61 10.26
C VAL A 22 -16.68 19.13 11.19
N PRO A 23 -17.00 18.79 12.46
CA PRO A 23 -16.00 18.32 13.42
C PRO A 23 -15.45 16.94 13.00
N GLY A 24 -14.28 16.58 13.55
CA GLY A 24 -13.75 15.24 13.41
C GLY A 24 -14.38 14.27 14.41
N VAL A 25 -14.48 12.99 14.04
CA VAL A 25 -14.92 11.92 14.94
C VAL A 25 -13.77 11.32 15.78
N TRP A 26 -12.53 11.67 15.43
CA TRP A 26 -11.32 11.16 16.09
C TRP A 26 -10.93 12.06 17.25
N THR A 27 -10.81 11.50 18.46
CA THR A 27 -10.53 12.26 19.67
C THR A 27 -9.07 12.72 19.76
N GLY A 28 -8.15 11.95 19.19
CA GLY A 28 -6.71 12.20 19.27
C GLY A 28 -6.12 12.96 18.07
N LEU A 29 -6.87 13.15 16.99
CA LEU A 29 -6.34 13.71 15.75
C LEU A 29 -6.60 15.23 15.63
N ASN A 30 -5.59 15.95 15.16
CA ASN A 30 -5.63 17.38 14.88
C ASN A 30 -5.89 17.63 13.39
N LYS A 31 -6.95 18.38 13.09
CA LYS A 31 -7.37 18.67 11.71
C LYS A 31 -6.29 19.41 10.91
N GLN A 32 -5.63 20.41 11.50
CA GLN A 32 -4.59 21.19 10.81
C GLN A 32 -3.38 20.31 10.47
N GLN A 33 -2.97 19.45 11.39
CA GLN A 33 -1.90 18.47 11.17
C GLN A 33 -2.25 17.51 10.03
N ILE A 34 -3.47 16.93 10.03
CA ILE A 34 -3.94 16.07 8.95
C ILE A 34 -3.88 16.79 7.60
N ILE A 35 -4.36 18.03 7.51
CA ILE A 35 -4.34 18.81 6.28
C ILE A 35 -2.90 19.03 5.78
N ALA A 36 -1.98 19.40 6.67
CA ALA A 36 -0.57 19.59 6.33
C ALA A 36 0.08 18.30 5.83
N GLU A 37 -0.22 17.17 6.49
CA GLU A 37 0.29 15.86 6.09
C GLU A 37 -0.33 15.40 4.76
N MET A 38 -1.63 15.61 4.53
CA MET A 38 -2.30 15.34 3.25
C MET A 38 -1.61 16.09 2.10
N ARG A 39 -1.31 17.38 2.27
CA ARG A 39 -0.53 18.16 1.29
C ARG A 39 0.87 17.59 1.07
N SER A 40 1.54 17.15 2.14
CA SER A 40 2.86 16.51 2.04
C SER A 40 2.83 15.21 1.21
N ARG A 41 1.78 14.39 1.32
CA ARG A 41 1.59 13.17 0.50
C ARG A 41 1.17 13.49 -0.92
N LEU A 42 0.39 14.55 -1.13
CA LEU A 42 0.03 15.02 -2.47
C LEU A 42 1.27 15.46 -3.25
N LEU A 43 2.19 16.19 -2.60
CA LEU A 43 3.45 16.62 -3.21
C LEU A 43 4.43 15.47 -3.40
N ASN A 44 4.50 14.55 -2.43
CA ASN A 44 5.38 13.40 -2.49
C ASN A 44 4.72 12.18 -1.82
N PRO A 45 4.08 11.28 -2.59
CA PRO A 45 3.44 10.07 -2.08
C PRO A 45 4.39 9.13 -1.34
N PHE A 46 5.69 9.19 -1.63
CA PHE A 46 6.69 8.40 -0.91
C PHE A 46 6.76 8.76 0.58
N ASN A 47 6.21 9.89 1.02
CA ASN A 47 6.19 10.24 2.44
C ASN A 47 5.21 9.41 3.29
N ILE A 48 4.35 8.57 2.70
CA ILE A 48 3.43 7.68 3.44
C ILE A 48 4.24 6.74 4.34
N ASN A 49 4.00 6.81 5.65
CA ASN A 49 4.87 6.21 6.64
C ASN A 49 4.08 5.35 7.63
N GLN A 50 4.36 4.05 7.63
CA GLN A 50 3.78 3.08 8.56
C GLN A 50 4.44 3.06 9.95
N GLY A 51 5.53 3.81 10.16
CA GLY A 51 6.38 3.72 11.34
C GLY A 51 6.85 2.28 11.59
N SER A 52 6.75 1.83 12.83
CA SER A 52 7.07 0.44 13.23
C SER A 52 5.86 -0.49 13.28
N GLN A 53 4.71 -0.05 12.77
CA GLN A 53 3.47 -0.84 12.81
C GLN A 53 3.40 -1.80 11.62
N PRO A 54 2.70 -2.94 11.74
CA PRO A 54 2.56 -3.94 10.69
C PRO A 54 1.59 -3.51 9.57
N PHE A 55 1.75 -2.28 9.06
CA PHE A 55 0.89 -1.70 8.03
C PHE A 55 1.54 -1.71 6.64
N CYS A 56 2.47 -2.61 6.34
CA CYS A 56 3.17 -2.63 5.05
C CYS A 56 2.23 -2.83 3.86
N GLY A 57 1.28 -3.76 3.98
CA GLY A 57 0.22 -3.98 2.99
C GLY A 57 -0.66 -2.72 2.80
N PRO A 58 -1.29 -2.20 3.87
CA PRO A 58 -2.02 -0.94 3.81
C PRO A 58 -1.21 0.23 3.22
N ALA A 59 0.05 0.38 3.60
CA ALA A 59 0.91 1.48 3.13
C ALA A 59 1.16 1.38 1.63
N ALA A 60 1.39 0.18 1.11
CA ALA A 60 1.58 -0.04 -0.33
C ALA A 60 0.31 0.32 -1.13
N ILE A 61 -0.88 -0.08 -0.65
CA ILE A 61 -2.16 0.28 -1.27
C ILE A 61 -2.37 1.80 -1.26
N ILE A 62 -2.19 2.44 -0.11
CA ILE A 62 -2.44 3.88 0.03
C ILE A 62 -1.41 4.72 -0.73
N PHE A 63 -0.18 4.21 -0.86
CA PHE A 63 0.84 4.80 -1.73
C PHE A 63 0.36 4.85 -3.19
N GLU A 64 -0.14 3.74 -3.73
CA GLU A 64 -0.66 3.72 -5.09
C GLU A 64 -1.92 4.59 -5.26
N LEU A 65 -2.80 4.62 -4.25
CA LEU A 65 -3.97 5.52 -4.27
C LEU A 65 -3.54 6.98 -4.32
N ALA A 66 -2.62 7.41 -3.45
CA ALA A 66 -2.15 8.78 -3.39
C ALA A 66 -1.41 9.21 -4.68
N ARG A 67 -0.58 8.32 -5.24
CA ARG A 67 0.21 8.60 -6.45
C ARG A 67 -0.63 8.60 -7.73
N LYS A 68 -1.59 7.69 -7.87
CA LYS A 68 -2.36 7.51 -9.11
C LYS A 68 -3.72 8.20 -9.08
N GLN A 69 -4.33 8.33 -7.91
CA GLN A 69 -5.69 8.87 -7.73
C GLN A 69 -5.72 9.84 -6.54
N PRO A 70 -4.95 10.95 -6.59
CA PRO A 70 -4.76 11.84 -5.45
C PRO A 70 -6.08 12.40 -4.91
N THR A 71 -7.03 12.75 -5.77
CA THR A 71 -8.36 13.23 -5.33
C THR A 71 -9.12 12.18 -4.51
N ALA A 72 -9.07 10.90 -4.90
CA ALA A 72 -9.70 9.81 -4.16
C ALA A 72 -9.03 9.61 -2.79
N TYR A 73 -7.69 9.69 -2.72
CA TYR A 73 -6.96 9.68 -1.45
C TYR A 73 -7.40 10.82 -0.52
N ILE A 74 -7.53 12.05 -1.04
CA ILE A 74 -7.97 13.21 -0.25
C ILE A 74 -9.40 13.04 0.27
N GLN A 75 -10.31 12.55 -0.58
CA GLN A 75 -11.69 12.28 -0.18
C GLN A 75 -11.78 11.18 0.88
N LEU A 76 -11.00 10.10 0.72
CA LEU A 76 -10.89 9.03 1.71
C LEU A 76 -10.45 9.58 3.07
N CYS A 77 -9.37 10.37 3.11
CA CYS A 77 -8.85 10.97 4.35
C CYS A 77 -9.88 11.89 5.01
N ARG A 78 -10.52 12.76 4.22
CA ARG A 78 -11.57 13.67 4.70
C ARG A 78 -12.74 12.91 5.30
N ASN A 79 -13.25 11.89 4.60
CA ASN A 79 -14.39 11.11 5.04
C ASN A 79 -14.06 10.35 6.33
N LEU A 80 -12.88 9.72 6.41
CA LEU A 80 -12.44 9.07 7.64
C LEU A 80 -12.41 10.05 8.81
N PHE A 81 -11.87 11.25 8.63
CA PHE A 81 -11.80 12.24 9.69
C PHE A 81 -13.19 12.73 10.12
N GLN A 82 -14.05 13.10 9.16
CA GLN A 82 -15.30 13.81 9.43
C GLN A 82 -16.48 12.91 9.78
N ILE A 83 -16.54 11.72 9.17
CA ILE A 83 -17.69 10.81 9.30
C ILE A 83 -17.30 9.40 9.76
N GLY A 84 -16.00 9.15 10.01
CA GLY A 84 -15.55 7.89 10.61
C GLY A 84 -15.54 6.70 9.66
N GLY A 85 -15.49 6.92 8.36
CA GLY A 85 -15.42 5.86 7.35
C GLY A 85 -15.41 6.43 5.95
N PHE A 86 -15.37 5.58 4.94
CA PHE A 86 -15.40 5.98 3.54
C PHE A 86 -16.08 4.93 2.66
N HIS A 87 -16.53 5.34 1.47
CA HIS A 87 -16.94 4.39 0.42
C HIS A 87 -15.75 4.03 -0.47
N THR A 88 -15.64 2.74 -0.81
CA THR A 88 -14.69 2.20 -1.77
C THR A 88 -15.08 2.60 -3.20
N GLN A 89 -14.20 2.35 -4.18
CA GLN A 89 -14.48 2.57 -5.60
C GLN A 89 -15.65 1.72 -6.11
N THR A 90 -15.93 0.60 -5.46
CA THR A 90 -17.07 -0.29 -5.70
C THR A 90 -18.28 0.05 -4.80
N ASN A 91 -18.26 1.20 -4.14
CA ASN A 91 -19.32 1.74 -3.29
C ASN A 91 -19.59 0.97 -1.99
N ARG A 92 -18.67 0.14 -1.52
CA ARG A 92 -18.75 -0.51 -0.19
C ARG A 92 -18.40 0.48 0.91
N TRP A 93 -19.13 0.49 2.01
CA TRP A 93 -18.79 1.29 3.18
C TRP A 93 -17.73 0.60 4.06
N ILE A 94 -16.62 1.30 4.34
CA ILE A 94 -15.59 0.87 5.28
C ILE A 94 -15.58 1.83 6.48
N PRO A 95 -16.06 1.40 7.65
CA PRO A 95 -16.00 2.21 8.86
C PRO A 95 -14.63 2.11 9.54
N SER A 96 -14.18 3.20 10.14
CA SER A 96 -13.19 3.17 11.22
C SER A 96 -13.88 2.74 12.52
N PRO A 97 -13.42 1.66 13.19
CA PRO A 97 -13.98 1.25 14.47
C PRO A 97 -13.90 2.34 15.55
N ILE A 98 -14.90 2.41 16.42
CA ILE A 98 -14.99 3.43 17.48
C ILE A 98 -13.76 3.42 18.40
N TYR A 99 -13.20 2.24 18.72
CA TYR A 99 -11.99 2.17 19.55
C TYR A 99 -10.76 2.77 18.87
N LEU A 100 -10.66 2.73 17.53
CA LEU A 100 -9.59 3.43 16.80
C LEU A 100 -9.82 4.95 16.87
N GLN A 101 -11.06 5.40 16.64
CA GLN A 101 -11.43 6.82 16.72
C GLN A 101 -11.13 7.42 18.10
N GLN A 102 -11.28 6.61 19.16
CA GLN A 102 -11.03 6.99 20.55
C GLN A 102 -9.59 6.73 21.02
N SER A 103 -8.75 6.10 20.18
CA SER A 103 -7.38 5.75 20.55
C SER A 103 -6.52 6.99 20.71
N PRO A 104 -5.67 7.08 21.76
CA PRO A 104 -4.69 8.15 21.85
C PRO A 104 -3.72 8.05 20.68
N VAL A 105 -3.39 9.19 20.06
CA VAL A 105 -2.33 9.25 19.04
C VAL A 105 -1.00 9.10 19.74
N ASN A 106 -0.56 7.86 19.92
CA ASN A 106 0.72 7.54 20.55
C ASN A 106 1.58 6.68 19.62
N VAL A 107 1.86 7.23 18.44
CA VAL A 107 2.70 6.58 17.46
C VAL A 107 3.62 7.61 16.82
N LYS A 108 4.87 7.22 16.57
CA LYS A 108 5.82 7.96 15.71
C LYS A 108 5.40 7.83 14.24
N ILE A 109 4.12 8.07 13.96
CA ILE A 109 3.46 7.93 12.67
C ILE A 109 2.66 9.21 12.43
N PRO A 110 2.75 9.81 11.24
CA PRO A 110 1.91 10.95 10.84
C PRO A 110 0.43 10.65 11.06
N GLN A 111 -0.34 11.62 11.54
CA GLN A 111 -1.72 11.42 11.97
C GLN A 111 -2.63 10.94 10.84
N VAL A 112 -2.46 11.46 9.62
CA VAL A 112 -3.20 10.99 8.44
C VAL A 112 -2.87 9.54 8.10
N ASP A 113 -1.60 9.14 8.23
CA ASP A 113 -1.17 7.78 7.93
C ASP A 113 -1.67 6.82 9.01
N TRP A 114 -1.61 7.20 10.29
CA TRP A 114 -2.22 6.42 11.36
C TRP A 114 -3.71 6.19 11.09
N MET A 115 -4.46 7.26 10.81
CA MET A 115 -5.90 7.20 10.56
C MET A 115 -6.25 6.25 9.42
N VAL A 116 -5.58 6.39 8.27
CA VAL A 116 -5.90 5.61 7.07
C VAL A 116 -5.39 4.18 7.19
N LEU A 117 -4.13 3.98 7.59
CA LEU A 117 -3.50 2.66 7.60
C LEU A 117 -4.08 1.75 8.69
N SER A 118 -4.38 2.29 9.87
CA SER A 118 -5.04 1.51 10.93
C SER A 118 -6.48 1.13 10.56
N THR A 119 -7.25 2.05 9.98
CA THR A 119 -8.60 1.75 9.47
C THR A 119 -8.54 0.64 8.43
N LEU A 120 -7.63 0.75 7.47
CA LEU A 120 -7.51 -0.25 6.42
C LEU A 120 -7.12 -1.61 7.02
N ARG A 121 -6.18 -1.64 7.98
CA ARG A 121 -5.82 -2.86 8.68
C ARG A 121 -7.00 -3.53 9.40
N GLU A 122 -7.81 -2.76 10.13
CA GLU A 122 -8.99 -3.32 10.81
C GLU A 122 -10.09 -3.77 9.83
N SER A 123 -10.09 -3.22 8.61
CA SER A 123 -11.03 -3.60 7.57
C SER A 123 -10.78 -4.99 6.97
N GLU A 124 -9.58 -5.57 7.16
CA GLU A 124 -9.22 -6.92 6.68
C GLU A 124 -10.32 -7.94 7.00
N ASN A 125 -10.72 -8.02 8.28
CA ASN A 125 -11.72 -8.95 8.78
C ASN A 125 -13.15 -8.65 8.32
N LEU A 126 -13.42 -7.40 7.91
CA LEU A 126 -14.76 -6.95 7.50
C LEU A 126 -15.02 -7.21 6.02
N ILE A 127 -13.98 -7.17 5.19
CA ILE A 127 -14.13 -7.09 3.74
C ILE A 127 -13.71 -8.39 3.06
N PHE A 128 -12.67 -9.06 3.55
CA PHE A 128 -12.07 -10.19 2.83
C PHE A 128 -12.20 -11.47 3.62
N SER A 129 -12.94 -12.42 3.04
CA SER A 129 -13.00 -13.77 3.58
C SER A 129 -11.65 -14.45 3.41
N VAL A 130 -11.24 -15.21 4.42
CA VAL A 130 -10.05 -16.07 4.35
C VAL A 130 -10.18 -17.01 3.16
N ASP A 131 -9.17 -17.04 2.29
CA ASP A 131 -9.13 -18.02 1.20
C ASP A 131 -8.83 -19.43 1.76
N PRO A 132 -9.77 -20.38 1.69
CA PRO A 132 -9.55 -21.73 2.18
C PRO A 132 -8.53 -22.51 1.34
N ASN A 133 -8.28 -22.08 0.10
CA ASN A 133 -7.34 -22.70 -0.82
C ASN A 133 -5.94 -22.09 -0.73
N ALA A 134 -5.77 -21.00 0.04
CA ALA A 134 -4.45 -20.43 0.25
C ALA A 134 -3.51 -21.42 0.97
N PRO A 135 -2.22 -21.44 0.59
CA PRO A 135 -1.22 -22.26 1.25
C PRO A 135 -1.22 -22.09 2.78
N GLN A 136 -1.02 -23.19 3.52
CA GLN A 136 -1.02 -23.17 4.99
C GLN A 136 -0.01 -22.17 5.57
N LEU A 137 1.15 -22.01 4.91
CA LEU A 137 2.15 -21.02 5.28
C LEU A 137 1.51 -19.63 5.39
N PHE A 138 0.83 -19.16 4.34
CA PHE A 138 0.23 -17.83 4.34
C PHE A 138 -0.91 -17.71 5.34
N ARG A 139 -1.72 -18.77 5.56
CA ARG A 139 -2.76 -18.72 6.60
C ARG A 139 -2.17 -18.49 7.99
N ASN A 140 -1.01 -19.07 8.29
CA ASN A 140 -0.40 -19.03 9.62
C ASN A 140 0.51 -17.82 9.90
N LEU A 141 0.83 -16.98 8.92
CA LEU A 141 1.65 -15.78 9.13
C LEU A 141 0.89 -14.71 9.93
N ALA A 142 0.94 -14.77 11.25
CA ALA A 142 0.31 -13.76 12.10
C ALA A 142 0.93 -12.37 11.85
N GLY A 143 0.09 -11.34 11.78
CA GLY A 143 0.57 -9.95 11.70
C GLY A 143 0.90 -9.43 10.29
N ILE A 144 1.11 -10.27 9.29
CA ILE A 144 1.26 -9.82 7.90
C ILE A 144 -0.10 -9.82 7.17
N THR A 145 -0.34 -8.80 6.36
CA THR A 145 -1.45 -8.77 5.42
C THR A 145 -1.33 -9.95 4.44
N LYS A 146 -2.45 -10.60 4.16
CA LYS A 146 -2.54 -11.77 3.29
C LYS A 146 -2.69 -11.35 1.83
N PRO A 147 -2.27 -12.19 0.87
CA PRO A 147 -2.39 -11.84 -0.54
C PRO A 147 -3.82 -11.49 -0.98
N TRP A 148 -4.83 -12.24 -0.53
CA TRP A 148 -6.23 -11.98 -0.87
C TRP A 148 -6.74 -10.64 -0.32
N GLU A 149 -6.16 -10.14 0.77
CA GLU A 149 -6.47 -8.81 1.31
C GLU A 149 -5.85 -7.71 0.45
N ILE A 150 -4.61 -7.90 -0.03
CA ILE A 150 -3.99 -7.01 -1.02
C ILE A 150 -4.82 -6.97 -2.30
N GLY A 151 -5.20 -8.13 -2.84
CA GLY A 151 -6.00 -8.19 -4.06
C GLY A 151 -7.39 -7.57 -3.87
N GLY A 152 -8.02 -7.84 -2.74
CA GLY A 152 -9.29 -7.24 -2.37
C GLY A 152 -9.22 -5.71 -2.25
N TRP A 153 -8.20 -5.14 -1.61
CA TRP A 153 -8.02 -3.68 -1.57
C TRP A 153 -7.61 -3.10 -2.91
N THR A 154 -6.87 -3.86 -3.73
CA THR A 154 -6.56 -3.44 -5.11
C THR A 154 -7.84 -3.24 -5.91
N GLN A 155 -8.86 -4.08 -5.70
CA GLN A 155 -10.16 -3.90 -6.31
C GLN A 155 -11.00 -2.80 -5.64
N GLU A 156 -11.17 -2.87 -4.33
CA GLU A 156 -12.08 -1.99 -3.60
C GLU A 156 -11.51 -0.55 -3.49
N ILE A 157 -10.25 -0.38 -3.14
CA ILE A 157 -9.64 0.93 -2.88
C ILE A 157 -9.10 1.56 -4.16
N LEU A 158 -8.43 0.77 -5.02
CA LEU A 158 -7.81 1.28 -6.25
C LEU A 158 -8.71 1.16 -7.48
N GLY A 159 -9.77 0.35 -7.43
CA GLY A 159 -10.76 0.24 -8.51
C GLY A 159 -10.35 -0.67 -9.68
N TYR A 160 -9.24 -1.40 -9.56
CA TYR A 160 -8.79 -2.34 -10.60
C TYR A 160 -9.67 -3.59 -10.62
N GLN A 161 -10.16 -3.97 -11.80
CA GLN A 161 -11.14 -5.05 -11.93
C GLN A 161 -10.49 -6.41 -12.11
N THR A 162 -9.27 -6.44 -12.65
CA THR A 162 -8.54 -7.69 -12.91
C THR A 162 -7.39 -7.82 -11.94
N ILE A 163 -7.49 -8.80 -11.04
CA ILE A 163 -6.46 -9.11 -10.05
C ILE A 163 -5.77 -10.42 -10.43
N HIS A 164 -4.43 -10.40 -10.48
CA HIS A 164 -3.63 -11.60 -10.68
C HIS A 164 -2.70 -11.87 -9.51
N TYR A 165 -2.65 -13.14 -9.09
CA TYR A 165 -1.76 -13.65 -8.06
C TYR A 165 -0.67 -14.49 -8.74
N ASN A 166 0.59 -14.12 -8.55
CA ASN A 166 1.74 -14.85 -9.07
C ASN A 166 2.58 -15.38 -7.91
N TYR A 167 2.44 -16.68 -7.64
CA TYR A 167 3.10 -17.40 -6.55
C TYR A 167 4.56 -17.77 -6.89
N ALA A 168 5.46 -16.78 -6.85
CA ALA A 168 6.88 -16.92 -7.21
C ALA A 168 7.65 -17.96 -6.37
N TYR A 169 7.21 -18.23 -5.13
CA TYR A 169 7.84 -19.20 -4.23
C TYR A 169 7.76 -20.66 -4.69
N LEU A 170 6.85 -20.99 -5.63
CA LEU A 170 6.76 -22.35 -6.18
C LEU A 170 7.80 -22.54 -7.28
N PHE A 171 7.84 -21.63 -8.27
CA PHE A 171 8.83 -21.40 -9.33
C PHE A 171 8.40 -20.10 -10.05
N GLY A 172 9.25 -19.48 -10.88
CA GLY A 172 8.82 -18.40 -11.78
C GLY A 172 8.92 -16.98 -11.22
N ASP A 173 9.84 -16.74 -10.28
CA ASP A 173 10.19 -15.44 -9.70
C ASP A 173 10.53 -14.36 -10.75
N LEU A 174 11.38 -14.69 -11.73
CA LEU A 174 11.76 -13.75 -12.80
C LEU A 174 10.58 -13.46 -13.74
N GLU A 175 9.79 -14.47 -14.07
CA GLU A 175 8.59 -14.29 -14.89
C GLU A 175 7.57 -13.42 -14.15
N ALA A 176 7.37 -13.65 -12.84
CA ALA A 176 6.46 -12.88 -12.01
C ALA A 176 6.82 -11.39 -11.96
N ILE A 177 8.10 -11.05 -11.71
CA ILE A 177 8.51 -9.63 -11.69
C ILE A 177 8.51 -9.00 -13.08
N GLN A 178 8.82 -9.75 -14.14
CA GLN A 178 8.71 -9.25 -15.52
C GLN A 178 7.26 -8.91 -15.88
N LYS A 179 6.30 -9.79 -15.56
CA LYS A 179 4.86 -9.53 -15.72
C LYS A 179 4.40 -8.35 -14.88
N ALA A 180 4.84 -8.27 -13.63
CA ALA A 180 4.54 -7.15 -12.74
C ALA A 180 5.01 -5.81 -13.33
N ASN A 181 6.24 -5.75 -13.82
CA ASN A 181 6.79 -4.57 -14.47
C ASN A 181 6.02 -4.20 -15.75
N GLN A 182 5.55 -5.18 -16.53
CA GLN A 182 4.67 -4.90 -17.68
C GLN A 182 3.35 -4.26 -17.25
N ILE A 183 2.72 -4.80 -16.19
CA ILE A 183 1.45 -4.27 -15.64
C ILE A 183 1.62 -2.84 -15.11
N VAL A 184 2.69 -2.57 -14.37
CA VAL A 184 2.99 -1.22 -13.86
C VAL A 184 3.20 -0.23 -15.02
N LYS A 185 3.95 -0.63 -16.06
CA LYS A 185 4.17 0.18 -17.27
C LYS A 185 2.87 0.47 -18.05
N SER A 186 1.90 -0.43 -18.01
CA SER A 186 0.58 -0.22 -18.64
C SER A 186 -0.39 0.60 -17.77
N GLY A 187 0.05 1.15 -16.63
CA GLY A 187 -0.76 1.98 -15.74
C GLY A 187 -1.45 1.22 -14.60
N GLY A 188 -1.20 -0.10 -14.48
CA GLY A 188 -1.63 -0.92 -13.36
C GLY A 188 -0.75 -0.75 -12.12
N VAL A 189 -0.90 -1.68 -11.18
CA VAL A 189 -0.15 -1.73 -9.91
C VAL A 189 0.37 -3.14 -9.64
N ALA A 190 1.47 -3.22 -8.89
CA ALA A 190 2.03 -4.48 -8.45
C ALA A 190 2.54 -4.38 -7.00
N PHE A 191 2.17 -5.36 -6.20
CA PHE A 191 2.53 -5.48 -4.79
C PHE A 191 3.29 -6.78 -4.61
N ALA A 192 4.52 -6.72 -4.12
CA ALA A 192 5.34 -7.91 -3.91
C ALA A 192 5.44 -8.26 -2.42
N LEU A 193 5.27 -9.53 -2.12
CA LEU A 193 5.57 -10.12 -0.83
C LEU A 193 7.02 -10.63 -0.85
N ILE A 194 7.81 -10.16 0.10
CA ILE A 194 9.26 -10.40 0.13
C ILE A 194 9.73 -10.79 1.53
N ASN A 195 10.94 -11.31 1.60
CA ASN A 195 11.75 -11.29 2.83
C ASN A 195 12.59 -10.01 2.83
N ASP A 196 12.22 -9.04 3.67
CA ASP A 196 12.87 -7.73 3.74
C ASP A 196 14.34 -7.78 4.13
N LEU A 197 14.73 -8.63 5.08
CA LEU A 197 16.13 -8.77 5.50
C LEU A 197 17.03 -9.20 4.32
N GLY A 198 16.62 -10.23 3.58
CA GLY A 198 17.37 -10.74 2.44
C GLY A 198 17.34 -9.79 1.25
N LEU A 199 16.15 -9.30 0.88
CA LEU A 199 15.96 -8.56 -0.38
C LEU A 199 16.27 -7.06 -0.25
N LEU A 200 15.87 -6.41 0.85
CA LEU A 200 16.08 -4.96 1.03
C LEU A 200 17.38 -4.62 1.74
N LEU A 201 17.82 -5.46 2.68
CA LEU A 201 19.02 -5.19 3.49
C LEU A 201 20.24 -6.02 3.07
N ASN A 202 20.10 -6.91 2.09
CA ASN A 202 21.11 -7.87 1.67
C ASN A 202 21.73 -8.64 2.86
N LYS A 203 20.87 -9.00 3.83
CA LYS A 203 21.22 -9.77 5.02
C LYS A 203 20.66 -11.18 4.85
N PRO A 204 21.48 -12.15 4.38
CA PRO A 204 21.00 -13.51 4.17
C PRO A 204 20.48 -14.09 5.48
N SER A 205 19.25 -14.60 5.44
CA SER A 205 18.63 -15.32 6.55
C SER A 205 18.78 -16.82 6.31
N VAL A 206 19.02 -17.59 7.39
CA VAL A 206 19.00 -19.07 7.36
C VAL A 206 17.63 -19.58 6.91
N PHE A 207 16.56 -18.80 7.16
CA PHE A 207 15.20 -19.10 6.72
C PHE A 207 14.60 -17.90 5.98
N SER A 208 14.23 -18.07 4.72
CA SER A 208 13.81 -16.96 3.85
C SER A 208 12.33 -16.59 3.95
N TYR A 209 11.66 -16.75 5.10
CA TYR A 209 10.21 -16.55 5.22
C TYR A 209 9.74 -15.15 4.78
N PRO A 210 8.55 -15.04 4.16
CA PRO A 210 8.00 -13.75 3.77
C PRO A 210 7.68 -12.91 5.02
N SER A 211 8.05 -11.64 5.00
CA SER A 211 7.96 -10.74 6.15
C SER A 211 7.35 -9.38 5.82
N HIS A 212 7.34 -8.97 4.55
CA HIS A 212 7.02 -7.58 4.21
C HIS A 212 6.40 -7.42 2.82
N TRP A 213 5.45 -6.48 2.69
CA TRP A 213 4.88 -6.06 1.41
C TRP A 213 5.52 -4.77 0.93
N VAL A 214 5.76 -4.68 -0.38
CA VAL A 214 6.25 -3.48 -1.07
C VAL A 214 5.40 -3.19 -2.30
N ALA A 215 5.31 -1.94 -2.72
CA ALA A 215 4.76 -1.59 -4.03
C ALA A 215 5.91 -1.54 -5.04
N LEU A 216 5.83 -2.34 -6.10
CA LEU A 216 6.82 -2.32 -7.18
C LEU A 216 6.56 -1.13 -8.09
N LEU A 217 7.63 -0.46 -8.49
CA LEU A 217 7.61 0.62 -9.46
C LEU A 217 8.03 0.08 -10.84
N ASP A 218 8.10 0.96 -11.83
CA ASP A 218 8.74 0.63 -13.11
C ASP A 218 10.27 0.60 -12.95
N GLU A 219 10.99 0.45 -14.07
CA GLU A 219 12.46 0.36 -14.11
C GLU A 219 13.05 -1.00 -13.68
N LEU A 220 12.46 -2.11 -14.11
CA LEU A 220 13.12 -3.42 -14.05
C LEU A 220 14.24 -3.54 -15.09
N ASN A 221 15.44 -3.89 -14.64
CA ASN A 221 16.57 -4.29 -15.46
C ASN A 221 17.16 -5.63 -14.98
N ILE A 222 17.43 -6.56 -15.90
CA ILE A 222 18.03 -7.86 -15.60
C ILE A 222 19.28 -8.03 -16.47
N ASP A 223 20.44 -8.12 -15.82
CA ASP A 223 21.72 -8.38 -16.46
C ASP A 223 22.10 -9.86 -16.24
N TYR A 224 21.71 -10.70 -17.19
CA TYR A 224 22.01 -12.14 -17.15
C TYR A 224 23.51 -12.45 -17.21
N ASN A 225 24.32 -11.58 -17.80
CA ASN A 225 25.78 -11.79 -17.87
C ASN A 225 26.44 -11.57 -16.51
N LYS A 226 25.92 -10.62 -15.73
CA LYS A 226 26.40 -10.34 -14.37
C LYS A 226 25.64 -11.10 -13.28
N ASN A 227 24.60 -11.84 -13.64
CA ASN A 227 23.68 -12.50 -12.71
C ASN A 227 23.00 -11.52 -11.74
N MET A 228 22.65 -10.31 -12.21
CA MET A 228 22.09 -9.24 -11.38
C MET A 228 20.70 -8.82 -11.83
N ILE A 229 19.88 -8.39 -10.89
CA ILE A 229 18.59 -7.73 -11.11
C ILE A 229 18.56 -6.38 -10.41
N GLU A 230 17.99 -5.39 -11.08
CA GLU A 230 17.77 -4.04 -10.58
C GLU A 230 16.30 -3.64 -10.76
N PHE A 231 15.70 -3.05 -9.73
CA PHE A 231 14.30 -2.58 -9.75
C PHE A 231 14.04 -1.57 -8.64
N ASN A 232 13.05 -0.70 -8.84
CA ASN A 232 12.63 0.29 -7.86
C ASN A 232 11.34 -0.15 -7.15
N LEU A 233 11.19 0.26 -5.90
CA LEU A 233 10.02 -0.04 -5.08
C LEU A 233 9.76 1.07 -4.05
N PHE A 234 8.50 1.16 -3.60
CA PHE A 234 8.13 1.91 -2.41
C PHE A 234 8.12 1.00 -1.19
N THR A 235 8.78 1.43 -0.12
CA THR A 235 8.73 0.81 1.20
C THR A 235 9.18 1.79 2.28
N TRP A 236 8.64 1.65 3.49
CA TRP A 236 9.06 2.41 4.68
C TRP A 236 9.14 3.93 4.48
N GLY A 237 8.20 4.51 3.72
CA GLY A 237 8.15 5.94 3.50
C GLY A 237 9.26 6.50 2.62
N LYS A 238 9.73 5.72 1.64
CA LYS A 238 10.67 6.16 0.62
C LYS A 238 10.65 5.28 -0.62
N GLU A 239 11.24 5.80 -1.69
CA GLU A 239 11.67 5.01 -2.83
C GLU A 239 12.97 4.29 -2.48
N MET A 240 13.11 3.05 -2.93
CA MET A 240 14.34 2.27 -2.85
C MET A 240 14.61 1.62 -4.21
N GLN A 241 15.83 1.82 -4.72
CA GLN A 241 16.38 1.01 -5.79
C GLN A 241 17.10 -0.19 -5.18
N ILE A 242 16.79 -1.38 -5.67
CA ILE A 242 17.39 -2.64 -5.25
C ILE A 242 18.25 -3.16 -6.40
N THR A 243 19.50 -3.48 -6.13
CA THR A 243 20.42 -4.13 -7.09
C THR A 243 21.03 -5.35 -6.40
N ILE A 244 20.68 -6.56 -6.82
CA ILE A 244 21.04 -7.79 -6.11
C ILE A 244 21.28 -8.98 -7.06
N ASP A 245 21.98 -10.01 -6.57
CA ASP A 245 22.20 -11.26 -7.32
C ASP A 245 20.87 -11.98 -7.56
N LEU A 246 20.69 -12.54 -8.77
CA LEU A 246 19.47 -13.23 -9.16
C LEU A 246 19.12 -14.37 -8.20
N THR A 247 20.10 -15.10 -7.66
CA THR A 247 19.88 -16.20 -6.70
C THR A 247 19.26 -15.69 -5.40
N ILE A 248 19.75 -14.55 -4.91
CA ILE A 248 19.22 -13.91 -3.70
C ILE A 248 17.79 -13.42 -3.97
N PHE A 249 17.56 -12.80 -5.13
CA PHE A 249 16.22 -12.42 -5.56
C PHE A 249 15.25 -13.62 -5.55
N LYS A 250 15.59 -14.74 -6.20
CA LYS A 250 14.71 -15.92 -6.26
C LYS A 250 14.38 -16.49 -4.87
N THR A 251 15.33 -16.36 -3.95
CA THR A 251 15.21 -16.88 -2.58
C THR A 251 14.28 -16.04 -1.71
N HIS A 252 14.18 -14.73 -1.98
CA HIS A 252 13.52 -13.77 -1.11
C HIS A 252 12.31 -13.07 -1.74
N PHE A 253 12.00 -13.36 -3.00
CA PHE A 253 10.82 -12.88 -3.71
C PHE A 253 9.74 -13.96 -3.75
N TRP A 254 8.66 -13.77 -2.99
CA TRP A 254 7.72 -14.86 -2.70
C TRP A 254 6.48 -14.83 -3.58
N GLU A 255 5.90 -13.66 -3.76
CA GLU A 255 4.63 -13.51 -4.46
C GLU A 255 4.47 -12.10 -4.99
N VAL A 256 3.71 -11.95 -6.08
CA VAL A 256 3.22 -10.65 -6.53
C VAL A 256 1.71 -10.70 -6.75
N VAL A 257 1.03 -9.72 -6.18
CA VAL A 257 -0.37 -9.40 -6.50
C VAL A 257 -0.36 -8.19 -7.43
N THR A 258 -1.05 -8.29 -8.55
CA THR A 258 -1.13 -7.21 -9.54
C THR A 258 -2.56 -6.84 -9.86
N GLY A 259 -2.80 -5.58 -10.22
CA GLY A 259 -4.11 -5.05 -10.60
C GLY A 259 -4.04 -4.21 -11.88
N ILE A 260 -5.00 -4.42 -12.78
CA ILE A 260 -5.19 -3.65 -14.01
C ILE A 260 -6.67 -3.55 -14.42
#